data_AF-A0A7I7JYQ2-F1
#
_entry.id   AF-A0A7I7JYQ2-F1
#
_cell.length_a   1.000
_cell.length_b   1.000
_cell.length_c   1.000
_cell.angle_alpha   90.00
_cell.angle_beta   90.00
_cell.angle_gamma   90.00
#
_symmetry.space_group_name_H-M   'P 1'
#
loop_
_entity.id
_entity.type
_entity.pdbx_description
1 polymer ?
#
loop_
_entity_poly.entity_id
_entity_poly.type
_entity_poly.pdbx_seq_one_letter_code
_entity_poly.pdbx_strand_id
1 'polypeptide(L)'
;MVLVPHSQRLSELFSSRLASPADDDAAGIVLGPRLHGLCRALDVPERDWWTLARLVDDLADAHAVEALGAFVDVLVADRCRQPGDDLISDLITYEGDGDGLTADDIRALLVDLIAF
;
A
#
# COMPACT_ATOMS: atom_id res chain seq x y z
N MET A 1 -1.40 13.16 25.03
CA MET A 1 -0.88 12.42 23.87
C MET A 1 -1.61 13.02 22.66
N VAL A 2 -1.01 14.04 22.05
CA VAL A 2 -1.62 14.77 20.92
C VAL A 2 -1.21 14.00 19.67
N LEU A 3 -2.17 13.36 18.98
CA LEU A 3 -1.95 12.92 17.61
C LEU A 3 -1.62 14.17 16.80
N VAL A 4 -0.39 14.24 16.30
CA VAL A 4 0.05 15.32 15.41
C VAL A 4 -0.93 15.36 14.23
N PRO A 5 -1.46 16.53 13.82
CA PRO A 5 -2.52 16.65 12.81
C PRO A 5 -2.18 15.96 11.47
N HIS A 6 -0.90 15.76 11.19
CA HIS A 6 -0.38 15.00 10.06
C HIS A 6 -0.74 13.50 10.08
N SER A 7 -0.62 12.84 11.24
CA SER A 7 -0.98 11.42 11.39
C SER A 7 -2.47 11.20 11.18
N GLN A 8 -3.30 12.19 11.54
CA GLN A 8 -4.75 12.13 11.30
C GLN A 8 -5.08 12.24 9.81
N ARG A 9 -4.46 13.17 9.08
CA ARG A 9 -4.66 13.28 7.62
C ARG A 9 -4.19 12.06 6.85
N LEU A 10 -3.03 11.50 7.22
CA LEU A 10 -2.59 10.21 6.67
C LEU A 10 -3.61 9.12 7.00
N SER A 11 -4.05 9.01 8.26
CA SER A 11 -5.05 8.00 8.63
C SER A 11 -6.35 8.13 7.82
N GLU A 12 -6.83 9.36 7.59
CA GLU A 12 -8.00 9.64 6.76
C GLU A 12 -7.79 9.25 5.29
N LEU A 13 -6.61 9.53 4.74
CA LEU A 13 -6.21 9.16 3.38
C LEU A 13 -6.14 7.64 3.20
N PHE A 14 -5.53 6.92 4.14
CA PHE A 14 -5.52 5.46 4.13
C PHE A 14 -6.95 4.91 4.26
N SER A 15 -7.76 5.47 5.16
CA SER A 15 -9.13 5.03 5.39
C SER A 15 -10.01 5.22 4.15
N SER A 16 -9.86 6.32 3.43
CA SER A 16 -10.64 6.60 2.22
C SER A 16 -10.29 5.65 1.07
N ARG A 17 -8.99 5.33 0.89
CA ARG A 17 -8.52 4.41 -0.15
C ARG A 17 -8.79 2.94 0.16
N LEU A 18 -8.72 2.55 1.43
CA LEU A 18 -8.93 1.17 1.87
C LEU A 18 -10.40 0.81 2.09
N ALA A 19 -11.29 1.80 2.12
CA ALA A 19 -12.74 1.58 2.13
C ALA A 19 -13.20 1.03 0.77
N SER A 20 -12.96 -0.25 0.51
CA SER A 20 -13.45 -0.91 -0.69
C SER A 20 -14.97 -1.12 -0.60
N PRO A 21 -15.74 -0.85 -1.67
CA PRO A 21 -17.08 -1.39 -1.79
C PRO A 21 -16.99 -2.92 -1.76
N ALA A 22 -17.96 -3.56 -1.10
CA ALA A 22 -18.09 -5.01 -1.09
C ALA A 22 -18.54 -5.47 -2.48
N ASP A 23 -17.58 -5.69 -3.38
CA ASP A 23 -17.84 -6.34 -4.66
C ASP A 23 -17.69 -7.86 -4.51
N ASP A 24 -18.67 -8.57 -5.06
CA ASP A 24 -18.73 -10.03 -5.14
C ASP A 24 -17.80 -10.51 -6.28
N ASP A 25 -16.52 -10.16 -6.15
CA ASP A 25 -15.46 -10.47 -7.11
C ASP A 25 -14.79 -11.80 -6.75
N ALA A 26 -14.56 -12.65 -7.74
CA ALA A 26 -13.90 -13.94 -7.59
C ALA A 26 -12.49 -13.79 -6.99
N ALA A 27 -11.78 -12.70 -7.28
CA ALA A 27 -10.50 -12.43 -6.65
C ALA A 27 -10.62 -12.15 -5.14
N GLY A 28 -11.69 -11.48 -4.71
CA GLY A 28 -12.01 -11.27 -3.30
C GLY A 28 -12.27 -12.59 -2.56
N ILE A 29 -12.82 -13.60 -3.23
CA ILE A 29 -13.00 -14.95 -2.67
C ILE A 29 -11.65 -15.66 -2.48
N VAL A 30 -10.75 -15.55 -3.47
CA VAL A 30 -9.46 -16.27 -3.48
C VAL A 30 -8.43 -15.62 -2.55
N LEU A 31 -8.29 -14.30 -2.60
CA LEU A 31 -7.30 -13.55 -1.82
C LEU A 31 -7.81 -13.15 -0.43
N GLY A 32 -9.13 -13.24 -0.22
CA GLY A 32 -9.79 -12.64 0.93
C GLY A 32 -9.94 -11.12 0.80
N PRO A 33 -10.89 -10.53 1.55
CA PRO A 33 -11.29 -9.13 1.38
C PRO A 33 -10.17 -8.12 1.68
N ARG A 34 -9.30 -8.41 2.66
CA ARG A 34 -8.19 -7.52 3.05
C ARG A 34 -7.16 -7.38 1.94
N LEU A 35 -6.61 -8.50 1.48
CA LEU A 35 -5.56 -8.50 0.47
C LEU A 35 -6.07 -8.01 -0.88
N HIS A 36 -7.31 -8.38 -1.25
CA HIS A 36 -7.96 -7.84 -2.44
C HIS A 36 -8.10 -6.31 -2.36
N GLY A 37 -8.58 -5.78 -1.22
CA GLY A 37 -8.69 -4.34 -1.00
C GLY A 37 -7.34 -3.62 -1.10
N LEU A 38 -6.27 -4.20 -0.54
CA LEU A 38 -4.90 -3.68 -0.67
C LEU A 38 -4.43 -3.66 -2.12
N CYS A 39 -4.62 -4.75 -2.86
CA CYS A 39 -4.23 -4.82 -4.27
C CYS A 39 -4.93 -3.74 -5.11
N ARG A 40 -6.21 -3.47 -4.83
CA ARG A 40 -6.99 -2.43 -5.50
C ARG A 40 -6.55 -1.02 -5.10
N ALA A 41 -6.36 -0.77 -3.80
CA ALA A 41 -5.97 0.55 -3.29
C ALA A 41 -4.59 0.99 -3.77
N LEU A 42 -3.67 0.03 -3.93
CA LEU A 42 -2.31 0.24 -4.43
C LEU A 42 -2.20 0.11 -5.97
N ASP A 43 -3.32 -0.18 -6.64
CA ASP A 43 -3.40 -0.46 -8.07
C ASP A 43 -2.33 -1.48 -8.53
N VAL A 44 -2.14 -2.54 -7.74
CA VAL A 44 -1.19 -3.61 -8.08
C VAL A 44 -1.67 -4.28 -9.37
N PRO A 45 -0.80 -4.52 -10.37
CA PRO A 45 -1.18 -5.29 -11.55
C PRO A 45 -1.69 -6.69 -11.16
N GLU A 46 -2.80 -7.14 -11.74
CA GLU A 46 -3.44 -8.43 -11.38
C GLU A 46 -2.48 -9.63 -11.44
N ARG A 47 -1.54 -9.63 -12.40
CA ARG A 47 -0.51 -10.68 -12.52
C ARG A 47 0.38 -10.82 -11.29
N ASP A 48 0.49 -9.77 -10.49
CA ASP A 48 1.38 -9.65 -9.34
C ASP A 48 0.65 -9.91 -8.01
N TRP A 49 -0.68 -10.06 -8.03
CA TRP A 49 -1.49 -10.31 -6.83
C TRP A 49 -1.09 -11.59 -6.10
N TRP A 50 -0.80 -12.66 -6.83
CA TRP A 50 -0.34 -13.91 -6.22
C TRP A 50 1.06 -13.79 -5.61
N THR A 51 1.94 -13.00 -6.23
CA THR A 51 3.26 -12.70 -5.67
C THR A 51 3.12 -11.99 -4.32
N LEU A 52 2.26 -10.98 -4.25
CA LEU A 52 1.99 -10.26 -3.01
C LEU A 52 1.35 -11.17 -1.95
N ALA A 53 0.38 -12.00 -2.33
CA ALA A 53 -0.25 -12.97 -1.42
C ALA A 53 0.77 -13.88 -0.75
N ARG A 54 1.67 -14.46 -1.54
CA ARG A 54 2.71 -15.35 -1.04
C ARG A 54 3.68 -14.63 -0.10
N LEU A 55 4.07 -13.39 -0.42
CA LEU A 55 4.94 -12.60 0.45
C LEU A 55 4.29 -12.31 1.81
N VAL A 56 2.98 -12.05 1.82
CA VAL A 56 2.21 -11.82 3.06
C VAL A 56 2.10 -13.10 3.90
N ASP A 57 1.87 -14.26 3.26
CA ASP A 57 1.80 -15.55 3.95
C ASP A 57 3.16 -15.94 4.58
N ASP A 58 4.27 -15.51 3.97
CA ASP A 58 5.62 -15.86 4.37
C ASP A 58 6.29 -14.81 5.30
N LEU A 59 5.56 -13.83 5.87
CA LEU A 59 6.14 -12.71 6.65
C LEU A 59 6.91 -13.11 7.93
N ALA A 60 6.81 -14.37 8.37
CA ALA A 60 7.67 -14.90 9.43
C ALA A 60 9.13 -15.09 8.98
N ASP A 61 9.40 -15.10 7.67
CA ASP A 61 10.72 -15.14 7.06
C ASP A 61 11.23 -13.73 6.76
N ALA A 62 12.41 -13.39 7.28
CA ALA A 62 13.07 -12.11 7.01
C ALA A 62 13.29 -11.86 5.50
N HIS A 63 13.52 -12.90 4.70
CA HIS A 63 13.66 -12.76 3.26
C HIS A 63 12.35 -12.37 2.58
N ALA A 64 11.20 -12.80 3.11
CA ALA A 64 9.90 -12.39 2.60
C ALA A 64 9.63 -10.90 2.90
N VAL A 65 10.05 -10.42 4.07
CA VAL A 65 9.97 -8.99 4.42
C VAL A 65 10.86 -8.14 3.50
N GLU A 66 12.11 -8.56 3.26
CA GLU A 66 12.99 -7.88 2.31
C GLU A 66 12.43 -7.89 0.89
N ALA A 67 11.89 -9.02 0.43
CA ALA A 67 11.26 -9.14 -0.88
C ALA A 67 9.99 -8.30 -0.99
N LEU A 68 9.21 -8.15 0.09
CA LEU A 68 8.07 -7.24 0.14
C LEU A 68 8.53 -5.79 0.03
N GLY A 69 9.61 -5.40 0.70
CA GLY A 69 10.23 -4.08 0.54
C GLY A 69 10.60 -3.79 -0.91
N ALA A 70 11.29 -4.72 -1.56
CA ALA A 70 11.68 -4.59 -2.97
C ALA A 70 10.47 -4.54 -3.92
N PHE A 71 9.42 -5.32 -3.63
CA PHE A 71 8.17 -5.28 -4.37
C PHE A 71 7.52 -3.89 -4.30
N VAL A 72 7.47 -3.32 -3.10
CA VAL A 72 6.93 -1.96 -2.87
C VAL A 72 7.79 -0.90 -3.57
N ASP A 73 9.12 -1.01 -3.51
CA ASP A 73 10.01 -0.06 -4.20
C ASP A 73 9.73 0.02 -5.71
N VAL A 74 9.43 -1.11 -6.36
CA VAL A 74 9.06 -1.14 -7.78
C VAL A 74 7.74 -0.39 -8.03
N LEU A 75 6.72 -0.61 -7.20
CA LEU A 75 5.44 0.10 -7.33
C LEU A 75 5.60 1.62 -7.13
N VAL A 76 6.40 2.03 -6.15
CA VAL A 76 6.70 3.45 -5.90
C VAL A 76 7.46 4.05 -7.08
N ALA A 77 8.50 3.38 -7.59
CA ALA A 77 9.27 3.85 -8.73
C ALA A 77 8.40 4.02 -9.99
N ASP A 78 7.49 3.07 -10.25
CA ASP A 78 6.56 3.16 -11.36
C ASP A 78 5.63 4.37 -11.26
N ARG A 79 5.12 4.69 -10.06
CA ARG A 79 4.21 5.82 -9.83
C ARG A 79 4.94 7.17 -9.79
N CYS A 80 6.20 7.19 -9.37
CA CYS A 80 7.07 8.37 -9.55
C CYS A 80 7.25 8.72 -11.04
N ARG A 81 7.33 7.71 -11.93
CA ARG A 81 7.42 7.93 -13.38
C ARG A 81 6.06 8.27 -13.99
N GLN A 82 5.00 7.62 -13.52
CA GLN A 82 3.66 7.72 -14.09
C GLN A 82 2.61 7.64 -12.97
N PRO A 83 2.20 8.80 -12.42
CA PRO A 83 1.17 8.85 -11.39
C PRO A 83 -0.15 8.23 -11.86
N GLY A 84 -0.84 7.57 -10.94
CA GLY A 84 -2.16 6.96 -11.12
C GLY A 84 -3.19 7.51 -10.13
N ASP A 85 -4.38 6.92 -10.13
CA ASP A 85 -5.46 7.19 -9.14
C ASP A 85 -5.43 6.11 -8.05
N ASP A 86 -4.34 6.08 -7.30
CA ASP A 86 -4.03 5.07 -6.30
C ASP A 86 -3.40 5.68 -5.05
N LEU A 87 -3.37 4.90 -3.97
CA LEU A 87 -2.82 5.33 -2.68
C LEU A 87 -1.34 5.74 -2.78
N ILE A 88 -0.56 5.09 -3.64
CA ILE A 88 0.89 5.37 -3.77
C ILE A 88 1.08 6.76 -4.40
N SER A 89 0.31 7.07 -5.43
CA SER A 89 0.32 8.36 -6.11
C SER A 89 -0.14 9.49 -5.18
N ASP A 90 -1.17 9.24 -4.37
CA ASP A 90 -1.59 10.19 -3.34
C ASP A 90 -0.46 10.47 -2.34
N LEU A 91 0.24 9.43 -1.85
CA LEU A 91 1.37 9.57 -0.93
C LEU A 91 2.57 10.30 -1.54
N ILE A 92 2.85 10.11 -2.83
CA ILE A 92 3.91 10.84 -3.55
C ILE A 92 3.61 12.35 -3.60
N THR A 93 2.33 12.72 -3.77
CA THR A 93 1.91 14.13 -3.83
C THR A 93 1.58 14.73 -2.47
N TYR A 94 1.66 13.93 -1.40
CA TYR A 94 1.28 14.35 -0.08
C TYR A 94 2.35 15.27 0.52
N GLU A 95 1.95 16.51 0.81
CA GLU A 95 2.76 17.50 1.53
C GLU A 95 2.20 17.68 2.95
N GLY A 96 3.06 17.51 3.97
CA GLY A 96 2.66 17.77 5.35
C GLY A 96 3.79 18.35 6.19
N ASP A 97 3.43 19.26 7.11
CA ASP A 97 4.37 20.08 7.89
C ASP A 97 5.43 20.83 7.06
N GLY A 98 5.19 21.02 5.76
CA GLY A 98 6.05 21.76 4.85
C GLY A 98 7.00 20.90 4.00
N ASP A 99 7.05 19.58 4.23
CA ASP A 99 7.85 18.64 3.45
C ASP A 99 6.98 17.48 2.89
N GLY A 100 7.37 16.96 1.73
CA GLY A 100 6.79 15.75 1.16
C GLY A 100 7.39 14.49 1.76
N LEU A 101 6.68 13.36 1.63
CA LEU A 101 7.22 12.06 2.03
C LEU A 101 8.36 11.64 1.07
N THR A 102 9.43 11.09 1.63
CA THR A 102 10.48 10.48 0.81
C THR A 102 10.03 9.11 0.29
N ALA A 103 10.69 8.60 -0.75
CA ALA A 103 10.44 7.24 -1.24
C ALA A 103 10.66 6.18 -0.13
N ASP A 104 11.60 6.42 0.78
CA ASP A 104 11.86 5.55 1.93
C ASP A 104 10.70 5.58 2.95
N ASP A 105 10.14 6.78 3.21
CA ASP A 105 8.97 6.93 4.10
C ASP A 105 7.75 6.22 3.51
N ILE A 106 7.50 6.42 2.21
CA ILE A 106 6.39 5.76 1.50
C ILE A 106 6.58 4.24 1.52
N ARG A 107 7.79 3.73 1.23
CA ARG A 107 8.08 2.30 1.33
C ARG A 107 7.75 1.76 2.71
N ALA A 108 8.24 2.42 3.77
CA ALA A 108 8.01 1.96 5.15
C ALA A 108 6.51 1.91 5.49
N LEU A 109 5.76 2.96 5.16
CA LEU A 109 4.32 3.02 5.39
C LEU A 109 3.55 1.92 4.64
N LEU A 110 3.93 1.64 3.40
CA LEU A 110 3.28 0.62 2.57
C LEU A 110 3.62 -0.80 3.04
N VAL A 111 4.88 -1.06 3.42
CA VAL A 111 5.29 -2.35 4.00
C VAL A 111 4.52 -2.61 5.31
N ASP A 112 4.46 -1.62 6.20
CA ASP A 112 3.71 -1.73 7.45
C ASP A 112 2.21 -1.96 7.20
N LEU A 113 1.63 -1.25 6.24
CA LEU A 113 0.23 -1.44 5.84
C LEU A 113 -0.04 -2.87 5.35
N ILE A 114 0.82 -3.39 4.49
CA ILE A 114 0.64 -4.71 3.87
C ILE A 114 0.85 -5.83 4.90
N ALA A 115 1.81 -5.65 5.82
CA ALA A 115 2.18 -6.66 6.80
C ALA A 115 1.20 -6.81 7.98
N PHE A 116 0.25 -5.88 8.18
CA PHE A 116 -0.62 -5.80 9.36
C PHE A 116 -2.12 -6.06 9.09
#